data_AF-A0A1E4GWV0-F1
#
_entry.id   AF-A0A1E4GWV0-F1
#
_cell.length_a   1.000
_cell.length_b   1.000
_cell.length_c   1.000
_cell.angle_alpha   90.00
_cell.angle_beta   90.00
_cell.angle_gamma   90.00
#
_symmetry.space_group_name_H-M   'P 1'
#
loop_
_entity.id
_entity.type
_entity.pdbx_description
1 polymer ?
#
loop_
_entity_poly.entity_id
_entity_poly.type
_entity_poly.pdbx_seq_one_letter_code
_entity_poly.pdbx_strand_id
1 'polypeptide(L)'
;MTQILMPKATAVWLVDNTSLTFDQIADFCGLHPLEVKGIADGEVARDIRGADPIANGQLNRDELDAAEKNPAYRMKVQKSRHAELLKPVKKAPRYTPVSRRQDRPDAIAWFVRNHPEVPDSQVARLLGTTKATIDQVRDRTHWNSPNIKPVDPVTLGLATQLELDAVVRKAADKKAKDDARRGIVEPEGDTLRPASETGAAQGADQDDPEPETAYVEDAGSDDEDEA
;
A
#
# COMPACT_ATOMS: atom_id res chain seq x y z
N MET A 1 -18.47 12.62 3.36
CA MET A 1 -19.66 12.52 4.23
C MET A 1 -19.37 11.47 5.29
N THR A 2 -19.61 11.75 6.55
CA THR A 2 -19.44 10.78 7.64
C THR A 2 -20.51 9.71 7.52
N GLN A 3 -20.08 8.49 7.21
CA GLN A 3 -20.99 7.37 6.99
C GLN A 3 -21.42 6.76 8.32
N ILE A 4 -22.72 6.60 8.51
CA ILE A 4 -23.30 5.88 9.65
C ILE A 4 -22.82 4.42 9.60
N LEU A 5 -22.42 3.88 10.75
CA LEU A 5 -21.82 2.54 10.85
C LEU A 5 -22.81 1.43 10.48
N MET A 6 -24.10 1.57 10.83
CA MET A 6 -25.16 0.59 10.55
C MET A 6 -26.45 1.26 10.04
N PRO A 7 -26.48 1.72 8.77
CA PRO A 7 -27.57 2.54 8.23
C PRO A 7 -28.97 1.93 8.38
N LYS A 8 -29.13 0.64 8.04
CA LYS A 8 -30.44 -0.03 8.10
C LYS A 8 -30.93 -0.24 9.53
N ALA A 9 -30.03 -0.65 10.44
CA ALA A 9 -30.37 -0.82 11.85
C ALA A 9 -30.70 0.51 12.54
N THR A 10 -29.97 1.57 12.19
CA THR A 10 -30.26 2.92 12.67
C THR A 10 -31.58 3.44 12.12
N ALA A 11 -31.91 3.17 10.85
CA ALA A 11 -33.19 3.53 10.27
C ALA A 11 -34.37 2.82 10.97
N VAL A 12 -34.26 1.51 11.24
CA VAL A 12 -35.26 0.75 12.03
C VAL A 12 -35.49 1.44 13.38
N TRP A 13 -34.42 1.75 14.11
CA TRP A 13 -34.54 2.40 15.41
C TRP A 13 -35.20 3.79 15.32
N LEU A 14 -34.81 4.61 14.34
CA LEU A 14 -35.38 5.95 14.15
C LEU A 14 -36.86 5.89 13.78
N VAL A 15 -37.28 4.97 12.92
CA VAL A 15 -38.69 4.77 12.54
C VAL A 15 -39.53 4.38 13.76
N ASP A 16 -39.01 3.50 14.62
CA ASP A 16 -39.76 2.98 15.77
C ASP A 16 -39.80 3.95 16.98
N ASN A 17 -38.79 4.81 17.14
CA ASN A 17 -38.57 5.58 18.38
C ASN A 17 -38.71 7.10 18.20
N THR A 18 -38.95 7.59 16.98
CA THR A 18 -38.98 9.03 16.68
C THR A 18 -40.15 9.40 15.77
N SER A 19 -40.50 10.68 15.72
CA SER A 19 -41.57 11.21 14.85
C SER A 19 -41.05 11.81 13.54
N LEU A 20 -39.83 11.44 13.14
CA LEU A 20 -39.17 11.98 11.95
C LEU A 20 -39.84 11.52 10.65
N THR A 21 -39.74 12.36 9.62
CA THR A 21 -40.20 11.99 8.28
C THR A 21 -39.26 10.98 7.61
N PHE A 22 -39.79 10.18 6.69
CA PHE A 22 -39.00 9.20 5.95
C PHE A 22 -37.83 9.84 5.19
N ASP A 23 -38.01 11.06 4.68
CA ASP A 23 -36.95 11.80 3.98
C ASP A 23 -35.82 12.23 4.94
N GLN A 24 -36.15 12.60 6.18
CA GLN A 24 -35.14 12.95 7.19
C GLN A 24 -34.31 11.74 7.60
N ILE A 25 -34.95 10.58 7.78
CA ILE A 25 -34.27 9.32 8.13
C ILE A 25 -33.43 8.83 6.96
N ALA A 26 -33.96 8.91 5.73
CA ALA A 26 -33.26 8.57 4.50
C ALA A 26 -31.98 9.38 4.33
N ASP A 27 -32.07 10.71 4.48
CA ASP A 27 -30.93 11.61 4.35
C ASP A 27 -29.87 11.37 5.44
N PHE A 28 -30.28 11.07 6.68
CA PHE A 28 -29.36 10.80 7.78
C PHE A 28 -28.64 9.45 7.65
N CYS A 29 -29.37 8.39 7.27
CA CYS A 29 -28.81 7.05 7.11
C CYS A 29 -28.13 6.86 5.73
N GLY A 30 -28.35 7.75 4.77
CA GLY A 30 -27.89 7.58 3.39
C GLY A 30 -28.63 6.46 2.65
N LEU A 31 -29.91 6.27 2.96
CA LEU A 31 -30.80 5.29 2.34
C LEU A 31 -31.80 5.99 1.42
N HIS A 32 -32.45 5.24 0.52
CA HIS A 32 -33.53 5.83 -0.27
C HIS A 32 -34.82 5.92 0.56
N PRO A 33 -35.67 6.97 0.43
CA PRO A 33 -36.92 7.08 1.19
C PRO A 33 -37.85 5.86 1.06
N LEU A 34 -37.86 5.22 -0.11
CA LEU A 34 -38.61 3.96 -0.33
C LEU A 34 -38.11 2.80 0.52
N GLU A 35 -36.80 2.71 0.80
CA GLU A 35 -36.25 1.68 1.69
C GLU A 35 -36.67 1.94 3.13
N VAL A 36 -36.69 3.21 3.56
CA VAL A 36 -37.18 3.60 4.89
C VAL A 36 -38.67 3.30 5.03
N LYS A 37 -39.46 3.57 4.00
CA LYS A 37 -40.88 3.18 3.96
C LYS A 37 -41.05 1.67 4.05
N GLY A 38 -40.26 0.89 3.29
CA GLY A 38 -40.26 -0.57 3.37
C GLY A 38 -39.85 -1.11 4.74
N ILE A 39 -39.00 -0.38 5.50
CA ILE A 39 -38.69 -0.69 6.89
C ILE A 39 -39.89 -0.40 7.80
N ALA A 40 -40.57 0.73 7.62
CA ALA A 40 -41.76 1.10 8.39
C ALA A 40 -42.95 0.16 8.15
N ASP A 41 -43.14 -0.29 6.91
CA ASP A 41 -44.14 -1.30 6.53
C ASP A 41 -43.71 -2.71 6.98
N GLY A 42 -42.49 -2.84 7.52
CA GLY A 42 -41.92 -4.09 7.98
C GLY A 42 -41.67 -5.08 6.86
N GLU A 43 -41.49 -4.66 5.61
CA GLU A 43 -41.12 -5.53 4.48
C GLU A 43 -39.61 -5.75 4.38
N VAL A 44 -38.83 -4.74 4.76
CA VAL A 44 -37.37 -4.70 4.69
C VAL A 44 -36.81 -4.75 6.12
N ALA A 45 -35.72 -5.51 6.31
CA ALA A 45 -34.98 -5.54 7.58
C ALA A 45 -35.74 -6.10 8.80
N ARG A 46 -36.76 -6.95 8.60
CA ARG A 46 -37.53 -7.63 9.67
C ARG A 46 -36.69 -8.24 10.79
N ASP A 47 -35.56 -8.86 10.45
CA ASP A 47 -34.69 -9.56 11.40
C ASP A 47 -33.59 -8.66 12.01
N ILE A 48 -33.55 -7.37 11.65
CA ILE A 48 -32.53 -6.44 12.13
C ILE A 48 -33.03 -5.76 13.41
N ARG A 49 -32.28 -5.92 14.50
CA ARG A 49 -32.54 -5.15 15.72
C ARG A 49 -32.11 -3.70 15.52
N GLY A 50 -33.01 -2.77 15.88
CA GLY A 50 -32.73 -1.34 15.84
C GLY A 50 -31.50 -0.98 16.66
N ALA A 51 -30.61 -0.17 16.08
CA ALA A 51 -29.41 0.32 16.74
C ALA A 51 -29.53 1.82 17.06
N ASP A 52 -29.54 2.15 18.34
CA ASP A 52 -29.69 3.52 18.82
C ASP A 52 -28.50 4.41 18.38
N PRO A 53 -28.74 5.45 17.54
CA PRO A 53 -27.68 6.34 17.08
C PRO A 53 -27.14 7.28 18.17
N ILE A 54 -27.91 7.53 19.23
CA ILE A 54 -27.48 8.33 20.39
C ILE A 54 -26.55 7.50 21.26
N ALA A 55 -26.92 6.25 21.57
CA ALA A 55 -26.06 5.34 22.32
C ALA A 55 -24.72 5.06 21.58
N ASN A 56 -24.76 5.02 20.24
CA ASN A 56 -23.56 4.87 19.40
C ASN A 56 -22.73 6.17 19.26
N GLY A 57 -23.20 7.29 19.82
CA GLY A 57 -22.53 8.59 19.73
C GLY A 57 -22.47 9.16 18.31
N GLN A 58 -23.44 8.81 17.47
CA GLN A 58 -23.59 9.27 16.08
C GLN A 58 -24.60 10.42 15.95
N LEU A 59 -25.52 10.56 16.92
CA LEU A 59 -26.53 11.61 16.98
C LEU A 59 -26.62 12.17 18.41
N ASN A 60 -26.86 13.47 18.54
CA ASN A 60 -27.13 14.09 19.84
C ASN A 60 -28.64 14.18 20.09
N ARG A 61 -29.07 14.16 21.35
CA ARG A 61 -30.48 14.31 21.73
C ARG A 61 -31.03 15.68 21.29
N ASP A 62 -30.25 16.75 21.46
CA ASP A 62 -30.67 18.10 21.06
C ASP A 62 -30.92 18.21 19.54
N GLU A 63 -30.11 17.49 18.75
CA GLU A 63 -30.22 17.46 17.29
C GLU A 63 -31.48 16.70 16.85
N LEU A 64 -31.80 15.60 17.56
CA LEU A 64 -33.03 14.84 17.33
C LEU A 64 -34.26 15.67 17.67
N ASP A 65 -34.28 16.34 18.82
CA ASP A 65 -35.40 17.18 19.25
C ASP A 65 -35.65 18.37 18.29
N ALA A 66 -34.58 18.92 17.70
CA ALA A 66 -34.69 19.96 16.67
C ALA A 66 -35.28 19.40 15.36
N ALA A 67 -34.90 18.17 15.00
CA ALA A 67 -35.39 17.50 13.79
C ALA A 67 -36.85 17.08 13.89
N GLU A 68 -37.32 16.65 15.06
CA GLU A 68 -38.73 16.30 15.30
C GLU A 68 -39.66 17.53 15.22
N LYS A 69 -39.18 18.70 15.62
CA LYS A 69 -39.96 19.95 15.57
C LYS A 69 -40.07 20.54 14.16
N ASN A 70 -39.19 20.14 13.23
CA ASN A 70 -39.15 20.69 11.89
C ASN A 70 -38.90 19.60 10.83
N PRO A 71 -39.93 19.22 10.05
CA PRO A 71 -39.82 18.21 8.98
C PRO A 71 -38.77 18.51 7.90
N ALA A 72 -38.46 19.79 7.67
CA ALA A 72 -37.46 20.21 6.68
C ALA A 72 -36.02 20.19 7.24
N TYR A 73 -35.84 19.94 8.54
CA TYR A 73 -34.53 19.95 9.17
C TYR A 73 -33.74 18.69 8.79
N ARG A 74 -32.48 18.88 8.39
CA ARG A 74 -31.56 17.79 8.05
C ARG A 74 -30.52 17.61 9.14
N MET A 75 -30.63 16.47 9.84
CA MET A 75 -29.76 16.11 10.96
C MET A 75 -28.30 15.96 10.51
N LYS A 76 -27.38 16.45 11.34
CA LYS A 76 -25.94 16.28 11.08
C LYS A 76 -25.37 15.15 11.92
N VAL A 77 -24.67 14.22 11.26
CA VAL A 77 -23.97 13.10 11.91
C VAL A 77 -22.84 13.65 12.79
N GLN A 78 -22.88 13.30 14.07
CA GLN A 78 -21.79 13.57 14.99
C GLN A 78 -20.66 12.56 14.74
N LYS A 79 -19.42 13.06 14.62
CA LYS A 79 -18.25 12.18 14.57
C LYS A 79 -18.11 11.49 15.93
N SER A 80 -18.34 10.17 15.96
CA SER A 80 -18.19 9.41 17.20
C SER A 80 -16.75 9.50 17.71
N ARG A 81 -16.57 9.77 19.01
CA ARG A 81 -15.24 9.79 19.65
C ARG A 81 -14.54 8.42 19.57
N HIS A 82 -15.32 7.35 19.42
CA HIS A 82 -14.82 5.97 19.30
C HIS A 82 -14.15 5.69 17.94
N ALA A 83 -14.55 6.35 16.86
CA ALA A 83 -13.87 6.24 15.57
C ALA A 83 -12.44 6.81 15.63
N GLU A 84 -12.22 7.82 16.46
CA GLU A 84 -10.89 8.43 16.66
C GLU A 84 -9.97 7.58 17.55
N LEU A 85 -10.54 6.68 18.36
CA LEU A 85 -9.79 5.72 19.19
C LEU A 85 -9.31 4.50 18.38
N LEU A 86 -9.92 4.20 17.23
CA LEU A 86 -9.46 3.18 16.28
C LEU A 86 -8.30 3.67 15.39
N LYS A 87 -7.34 4.40 15.95
CA LYS A 87 -6.08 4.64 15.23
C LYS A 87 -5.44 3.27 14.94
N PRO A 88 -5.02 2.99 13.70
CA PRO A 88 -4.40 1.72 13.38
C PRO A 88 -3.22 1.50 14.34
N VAL A 89 -3.30 0.41 15.09
CA VAL A 89 -2.26 0.02 16.04
C VAL A 89 -0.93 0.04 15.30
N LYS A 90 0.02 0.84 15.80
CA LYS A 90 1.36 0.91 15.22
C LYS A 90 1.88 -0.52 15.10
N LYS A 91 2.22 -0.96 13.88
CA LYS A 91 2.74 -2.31 13.64
C LYS A 91 3.90 -2.54 14.62
N ALA A 92 3.76 -3.57 15.47
CA ALA A 92 4.81 -3.93 16.41
C ALA A 92 6.10 -4.29 15.65
N PRO A 93 7.29 -4.05 16.22
CA PRO A 93 8.54 -4.50 15.62
C PRO A 93 8.47 -6.00 15.32
N ARG A 94 8.76 -6.42 14.08
CA ARG A 94 8.79 -7.84 13.74
C ARG A 94 9.90 -8.52 14.53
N TYR A 95 9.56 -9.57 15.26
CA TYR A 95 10.55 -10.43 15.90
C TYR A 95 11.31 -11.22 14.82
N THR A 96 12.63 -11.04 14.75
CA THR A 96 13.47 -11.88 13.90
C THR A 96 13.93 -13.12 14.69
N PRO A 97 13.61 -14.34 14.22
CA PRO A 97 14.03 -15.59 14.85
C PRO A 97 15.55 -15.68 15.03
N VAL A 98 16.01 -16.45 16.04
CA VAL A 98 17.44 -16.61 16.37
C VAL A 98 18.25 -17.15 15.19
N SER A 99 17.68 -18.09 14.43
CA SER A 99 18.32 -18.68 13.24
C SER A 99 18.69 -17.62 12.20
N ARG A 100 17.81 -16.64 11.97
CA ARG A 100 18.00 -15.57 10.97
C ARG A 100 18.81 -14.38 11.46
N ARG A 101 19.37 -14.43 12.68
CA ARG A 101 20.17 -13.32 13.22
C ARG A 101 21.56 -13.25 12.62
N GLN A 102 22.10 -14.39 12.20
CA GLN A 102 23.40 -14.50 11.56
C GLN A 102 23.40 -13.87 10.15
N ASP A 103 22.22 -13.76 9.53
CA ASP A 103 22.06 -13.17 8.20
C ASP A 103 21.96 -11.62 8.24
N ARG A 104 21.81 -11.02 9.43
CA ARG A 104 21.67 -9.55 9.55
C ARG A 104 22.93 -8.79 9.10
N PRO A 105 24.16 -9.20 9.45
CA PRO A 105 25.37 -8.53 8.98
C PRO A 105 25.49 -8.53 7.44
N ASP A 106 25.03 -9.58 6.78
CA ASP A 106 25.00 -9.70 5.32
C ASP A 106 24.05 -8.68 4.69
N ALA A 107 22.84 -8.56 5.25
CA ALA A 107 21.88 -7.52 4.86
C ALA A 107 22.39 -6.10 5.12
N ILE A 108 23.08 -5.86 6.24
CA ILE A 108 23.69 -4.56 6.54
C ILE A 108 24.77 -4.22 5.51
N ALA A 109 25.65 -5.18 5.19
CA ALA A 109 26.69 -4.98 4.19
C ALA A 109 26.12 -4.67 2.80
N TRP A 110 24.97 -5.27 2.46
CA TRP A 110 24.25 -4.94 1.23
C TRP A 110 23.74 -3.49 1.21
N PHE A 111 23.17 -2.99 2.31
CA PHE A 111 22.75 -1.58 2.40
C PHE A 111 23.94 -0.62 2.28
N VAL A 112 25.03 -0.89 3.01
CA VAL A 112 26.23 -0.03 2.98
C VAL A 112 26.85 0.02 1.57
N ARG A 113 26.78 -1.08 0.81
CA ARG A 113 27.35 -1.16 -0.54
C ARG A 113 26.44 -0.57 -1.62
N ASN A 114 25.15 -0.89 -1.60
CA ASN A 114 24.24 -0.57 -2.71
C ASN A 114 23.40 0.68 -2.46
N HIS A 115 23.11 1.00 -1.20
CA HIS A 115 22.20 2.09 -0.82
C HIS A 115 22.79 2.98 0.29
N PRO A 116 23.94 3.65 0.06
CA PRO A 116 24.55 4.56 1.04
C PRO A 116 23.66 5.77 1.38
N GLU A 117 22.66 6.08 0.55
CA GLU A 117 21.66 7.12 0.78
C GLU A 117 20.68 6.79 1.92
N VAL A 118 20.55 5.51 2.29
CA VAL A 118 19.62 5.07 3.34
C VAL A 118 20.23 5.38 4.72
N PRO A 119 19.54 6.13 5.59
CA PRO A 119 20.08 6.47 6.89
C PRO A 119 20.08 5.26 7.83
N ASP A 120 21.13 5.12 8.65
CA ASP A 120 21.31 4.00 9.60
C ASP A 120 20.12 3.80 10.55
N SER A 121 19.40 4.88 10.87
CA SER A 121 18.16 4.80 11.65
C SER A 121 17.04 4.00 10.99
N GLN A 122 16.95 4.01 9.65
CA GLN A 122 15.99 3.24 8.88
C GLN A 122 16.45 1.79 8.74
N VAL A 123 17.74 1.56 8.47
CA VAL A 123 18.33 0.21 8.42
C VAL A 123 18.16 -0.51 9.77
N ALA A 124 18.45 0.18 10.88
CA ALA A 124 18.28 -0.36 12.23
C ALA A 124 16.83 -0.79 12.53
N ARG A 125 15.85 0.04 12.10
CA ARG A 125 14.43 -0.26 12.27
C ARG A 125 13.97 -1.41 11.37
N LEU A 126 14.43 -1.46 10.13
CA LEU A 126 14.03 -2.45 9.14
C LEU A 126 14.57 -3.85 9.50
N LEU A 127 15.86 -3.94 9.82
CA LEU A 127 16.54 -5.22 10.10
C LEU A 127 16.47 -5.63 11.58
N GLY A 128 15.91 -4.78 12.45
CA GLY A 128 15.85 -5.03 13.89
C GLY A 128 17.24 -5.15 14.53
N THR A 129 18.15 -4.25 14.14
CA THR A 129 19.54 -4.20 14.62
C THR A 129 19.83 -2.87 15.33
N THR A 130 21.05 -2.70 15.84
CA THR A 130 21.50 -1.45 16.47
C THR A 130 22.47 -0.69 15.57
N LYS A 131 22.58 0.64 15.77
CA LYS A 131 23.56 1.46 15.04
C LYS A 131 25.00 0.98 15.26
N ALA A 132 25.33 0.59 16.49
CA ALA A 132 26.66 0.05 16.81
C ALA A 132 26.99 -1.19 15.96
N THR A 133 26.03 -2.07 15.71
CA THR A 133 26.22 -3.24 14.83
C THR A 133 26.41 -2.81 13.38
N ILE A 134 25.71 -1.77 12.92
CA ILE A 134 25.88 -1.23 11.56
C ILE A 134 27.29 -0.66 11.38
N ASP A 135 27.76 0.13 12.35
CA ASP A 135 29.10 0.70 12.34
C ASP A 135 30.17 -0.40 12.37
N GLN A 136 30.00 -1.45 13.19
CA GLN A 136 30.91 -2.59 13.22
C GLN A 136 31.03 -3.33 11.88
N VAL A 137 29.93 -3.45 11.14
CA VAL A 137 29.95 -4.06 9.80
C VAL A 137 30.59 -3.13 8.78
N ARG A 138 30.33 -1.81 8.87
CA ARG A 138 30.94 -0.79 8.00
C ARG A 138 32.46 -0.73 8.18
N ASP A 139 32.91 -0.74 9.43
CA ASP A 139 34.31 -0.66 9.82
C ASP A 139 35.02 -2.01 9.78
N ARG A 140 34.31 -3.09 9.41
CA ARG A 140 34.82 -4.47 9.38
C ARG A 140 35.38 -4.95 10.72
N THR A 141 34.86 -4.43 11.83
CA THR A 141 35.23 -4.80 13.21
C THR A 141 34.28 -5.83 13.83
N HIS A 142 33.23 -6.24 13.11
CA HIS A 142 32.36 -7.34 13.51
C HIS A 142 33.15 -8.65 13.57
N TRP A 143 32.93 -9.48 14.59
CA TRP A 143 33.67 -10.74 14.81
C TRP A 143 33.62 -11.70 13.61
N ASN A 144 32.52 -11.69 12.84
CA ASN A 144 32.35 -12.51 11.64
C ASN A 144 32.70 -11.77 10.33
N SER A 145 33.39 -10.63 10.39
CA SER A 145 33.65 -9.79 9.20
C SER A 145 34.23 -10.52 7.99
N PRO A 146 35.12 -11.53 8.12
CA PRO A 146 35.67 -12.23 6.96
C PRO A 146 34.62 -13.01 6.14
N ASN A 147 33.52 -13.43 6.77
CA ASN A 147 32.51 -14.25 6.13
C ASN A 147 31.28 -13.45 5.68
N ILE A 148 31.24 -12.14 5.95
CA ILE A 148 30.09 -11.30 5.60
C ILE A 148 30.01 -11.15 4.08
N LYS A 149 28.85 -11.47 3.51
CA LYS A 149 28.56 -11.32 2.08
C LYS A 149 27.43 -10.30 1.91
N PRO A 150 27.57 -9.29 1.04
CA PRO A 150 26.47 -8.37 0.75
C PRO A 150 25.32 -9.11 0.04
N VAL A 151 24.26 -9.45 0.77
CA VAL A 151 23.07 -10.15 0.26
C VAL A 151 21.81 -9.34 0.56
N ASP A 152 20.87 -9.31 -0.39
CA ASP A 152 19.65 -8.52 -0.29
C ASP A 152 18.78 -8.98 0.91
N PRO A 153 18.35 -8.05 1.80
CA PRO A 153 17.47 -8.36 2.94
C PRO A 153 16.14 -9.05 2.59
N VAL A 154 15.62 -8.87 1.37
CA VAL A 154 14.40 -9.55 0.90
C VAL A 154 14.68 -11.03 0.63
N THR A 155 15.81 -11.34 -0.01
CA THR A 155 16.22 -12.73 -0.28
C THR A 155 16.52 -13.50 1.00
N LEU A 156 17.03 -12.82 2.03
CA LEU A 156 17.24 -13.36 3.37
C LEU A 156 15.94 -13.46 4.19
N GLY A 157 14.82 -12.94 3.67
CA GLY A 157 13.53 -12.94 4.36
C GLY A 157 13.52 -12.10 5.64
N LEU A 158 14.35 -11.05 5.70
CA LEU A 158 14.42 -10.08 6.81
C LEU A 158 13.49 -8.89 6.57
N ALA A 159 13.30 -8.50 5.32
CA ALA A 159 12.39 -7.44 4.89
C ALA A 159 11.44 -7.93 3.78
N THR A 160 10.31 -7.25 3.62
CA THR A 160 9.46 -7.45 2.42
C THR A 160 9.88 -6.51 1.31
N GLN A 161 9.59 -6.87 0.05
CA GLN A 161 9.89 -6.03 -1.11
C GLN A 161 9.32 -4.61 -0.95
N LEU A 162 8.05 -4.52 -0.53
CA LEU A 162 7.35 -3.25 -0.32
C LEU A 162 8.03 -2.35 0.73
N GLU A 163 8.62 -2.95 1.77
CA GLU A 163 9.33 -2.19 2.80
C GLU A 163 10.69 -1.71 2.32
N LEU A 164 11.41 -2.55 1.57
CA LEU A 164 12.69 -2.17 0.97
C LEU A 164 12.48 -1.01 -0.01
N ASP A 165 11.54 -1.14 -0.94
CA ASP A 165 11.25 -0.11 -1.94
C ASP A 165 10.80 1.21 -1.28
N ALA A 166 10.01 1.14 -0.22
CA ALA A 166 9.56 2.33 0.52
C ALA A 166 10.72 3.04 1.24
N VAL A 167 11.68 2.30 1.80
CA VAL A 167 12.88 2.85 2.46
C VAL A 167 13.80 3.49 1.44
N VAL A 168 14.10 2.78 0.34
CA VAL A 168 14.99 3.26 -0.73
C VAL A 168 14.39 4.50 -1.40
N ARG A 169 13.12 4.47 -1.81
CA ARG A 169 12.45 5.63 -2.42
C ARG A 169 12.49 6.86 -1.50
N LYS A 170 12.16 6.68 -0.23
CA LYS A 170 12.17 7.77 0.76
C LYS A 170 13.57 8.33 1.00
N ALA A 171 14.60 7.47 0.98
CA ALA A 171 15.99 7.87 1.12
C ALA A 171 16.48 8.63 -0.12
N ALA A 172 16.19 8.13 -1.32
CA ALA A 172 16.49 8.78 -2.59
C ALA A 172 15.82 10.16 -2.70
N ASP A 173 14.53 10.27 -2.40
CA ASP A 173 13.79 11.54 -2.40
C ASP A 173 14.41 12.56 -1.44
N LYS A 174 14.89 12.09 -0.28
CA LYS A 174 15.51 12.96 0.72
C LYS A 174 16.91 13.40 0.26
N LYS A 175 17.71 12.48 -0.28
CA LYS A 175 19.04 12.78 -0.82
C LYS A 175 18.93 13.78 -1.98
N ALA A 176 18.02 13.56 -2.93
CA ALA A 176 17.76 14.49 -4.03
C ALA A 176 17.39 15.91 -3.53
N LYS A 177 16.57 16.01 -2.48
CA LYS A 177 16.26 17.31 -1.85
C LYS A 177 17.45 17.95 -1.13
N ASP A 178 18.25 17.15 -0.43
CA ASP A 178 19.43 17.63 0.28
C ASP A 178 20.54 18.07 -0.71
N ASP A 179 20.70 17.36 -1.83
CA ASP A 179 21.66 17.67 -2.90
C ASP A 179 21.21 18.91 -3.69
N ALA A 180 19.92 19.03 -4.01
CA ALA A 180 19.35 20.26 -4.59
C ALA A 180 19.52 21.47 -3.68
N ARG A 181 19.41 21.28 -2.35
CA ARG A 181 19.65 22.33 -1.36
C ARG A 181 21.13 22.70 -1.23
N ARG A 182 22.04 21.76 -1.49
CA ARG A 182 23.50 21.95 -1.40
C ARG A 182 24.13 22.41 -2.72
N GLY A 183 23.36 22.46 -3.82
CA GLY A 183 23.84 22.89 -5.13
C GLY A 183 24.84 21.91 -5.77
N ILE A 184 24.86 20.66 -5.30
CA ILE A 184 25.74 19.60 -5.83
C ILE A 184 24.97 18.91 -6.94
N VAL A 185 25.26 19.29 -8.19
CA VAL A 185 24.88 18.51 -9.37
C VAL A 185 26.06 17.60 -9.65
N GLU A 186 26.10 16.41 -9.04
CA GLU A 186 27.01 15.38 -9.55
C GLU A 186 26.52 14.93 -10.94
N PRO A 187 27.44 14.67 -11.87
CA PRO A 187 27.09 14.35 -13.26
C PRO A 187 26.32 13.04 -13.25
N GLU A 188 25.16 13.03 -13.92
CA GLU A 188 24.40 11.82 -14.21
C GLU A 188 25.31 10.80 -14.88
N GLY A 189 25.82 9.84 -14.10
CA GLY A 189 26.42 8.64 -14.64
C GLY A 189 25.32 7.80 -15.25
N ASP A 190 25.18 7.87 -16.57
CA ASP A 190 24.43 6.99 -17.48
C ASP A 190 23.31 6.16 -16.82
N THR A 191 22.33 6.84 -16.22
CA THR A 191 21.16 6.17 -15.64
C THR A 191 20.16 5.88 -16.75
N LEU A 192 19.72 4.64 -16.84
CA LEU A 192 18.65 4.23 -17.75
C LEU A 192 17.41 5.08 -17.52
N ARG A 193 16.85 5.60 -18.62
CA ARG A 193 15.68 6.47 -18.61
C ARG A 193 14.48 5.81 -17.92
N PRO A 194 13.61 6.58 -17.25
CA PRO A 194 12.41 6.06 -16.61
C PRO A 194 11.57 5.24 -17.59
N ALA A 195 11.03 4.10 -17.15
CA ALA A 195 10.22 3.21 -18.00
C ALA A 195 9.00 3.89 -18.64
N SER A 196 8.56 5.04 -18.10
CA SER A 196 7.52 5.89 -18.69
C SER A 196 7.92 6.55 -20.00
N GLU A 197 9.21 6.70 -20.28
CA GLU A 197 9.73 7.35 -21.49
C GLU A 197 10.07 6.36 -22.61
N THR A 198 10.23 5.07 -22.28
CA THR A 198 10.65 4.02 -23.25
C THR A 198 9.46 3.27 -23.86
N GLY A 199 8.22 3.57 -23.43
CA GLY A 199 7.03 2.75 -23.74
C GLY A 199 6.03 3.34 -24.74
N ALA A 200 6.38 4.37 -25.52
CA ALA A 200 5.52 4.89 -26.59
C ALA A 200 6.01 4.43 -27.97
N ALA A 201 6.09 3.11 -28.18
CA ALA A 201 6.12 2.56 -29.53
C ALA A 201 4.71 2.73 -30.13
N GLN A 202 4.49 3.85 -30.80
CA GLN A 202 3.38 4.00 -31.74
C GLN A 202 3.61 3.02 -32.89
N GLY A 203 2.67 2.11 -33.10
CA GLY A 203 2.66 1.21 -34.24
C GLY A 203 2.23 1.92 -35.54
N ALA A 204 2.88 1.54 -36.63
CA ALA A 204 2.52 1.59 -38.06
C ALA A 204 3.86 1.44 -38.82
N ASP A 205 4.11 0.55 -39.78
CA ASP A 205 3.26 -0.26 -40.64
C ASP A 205 4.02 -1.52 -41.10
N GLN A 206 3.25 -2.42 -41.69
CA GLN A 206 3.57 -3.71 -42.32
C GLN A 206 4.67 -3.64 -43.39
N ASP A 207 5.50 -4.69 -43.47
CA ASP A 207 5.79 -5.42 -44.72
C ASP A 207 6.60 -6.68 -44.38
N ASP A 208 5.94 -7.85 -44.45
CA ASP A 208 6.57 -9.17 -44.48
C ASP A 208 7.14 -9.41 -45.90
N PRO A 209 8.41 -9.82 -46.04
CA PRO A 209 8.82 -10.64 -47.16
C PRO A 209 9.06 -12.09 -46.72
N GLU A 210 8.40 -13.03 -47.42
CA GLU A 210 8.46 -14.48 -47.27
C GLU A 210 9.90 -15.05 -47.16
N PRO A 211 10.08 -16.19 -46.46
CA PRO A 211 11.34 -16.93 -46.52
C PRO A 211 11.41 -17.76 -47.82
N GLU A 212 12.18 -17.29 -48.79
CA GLU A 212 12.52 -18.08 -49.98
C GLU A 212 13.53 -19.18 -49.62
N THR A 213 13.07 -20.43 -49.69
CA THR A 213 13.87 -21.63 -49.51
C THR A 213 14.80 -21.82 -50.71
N ALA A 214 16.08 -21.50 -50.57
CA ALA A 214 17.10 -21.90 -51.54
C ALA A 214 17.66 -23.29 -51.18
N TYR A 215 17.07 -24.31 -51.82
CA TYR A 215 17.70 -25.62 -52.02
C TYR A 215 19.05 -25.41 -52.72
N VAL A 216 20.14 -25.86 -52.11
CA VAL A 216 21.40 -26.10 -52.83
C VAL A 216 21.46 -27.59 -53.10
N GLU A 217 21.00 -27.98 -54.29
CA GLU A 217 21.40 -29.23 -54.93
C GLU A 217 22.81 -29.01 -55.47
N ASP A 218 23.80 -29.69 -54.88
CA ASP A 218 25.06 -29.97 -55.54
C ASP A 218 25.18 -31.49 -55.64
N ALA A 219 24.80 -32.01 -56.81
CA ALA A 219 24.95 -33.39 -57.18
C ALA A 219 25.88 -33.45 -58.40
N GLY A 220 27.07 -34.00 -58.18
CA GLY A 220 27.60 -35.05 -59.04
C GLY A 220 28.73 -34.66 -60.00
N SER A 221 29.89 -35.29 -59.76
CA SER A 221 30.83 -35.90 -60.73
C SER A 221 32.20 -35.90 -60.04
N ASP A 222 33.04 -36.92 -60.02
CA ASP A 222 33.18 -38.20 -60.71
C ASP A 222 34.45 -38.76 -60.03
N ASP A 223 34.50 -40.02 -59.59
CA ASP A 223 35.01 -41.17 -60.32
C ASP A 223 36.10 -41.82 -59.45
N GLU A 224 35.96 -43.14 -59.26
CA GLU A 224 36.98 -44.20 -59.44
C GLU A 224 38.39 -44.02 -58.86
N ASP A 225 39.14 -45.01 -58.39
CA ASP A 225 38.99 -46.42 -58.06
C ASP A 225 40.36 -46.80 -57.41
N GLU A 226 40.38 -47.94 -56.71
CA GLU A 226 41.54 -48.80 -56.42
C GLU A 226 42.91 -48.22 -55.96
N ALA A 227 43.30 -48.55 -54.71
CA ALA A 227 44.29 -49.62 -54.42
C ALA A 227 44.50 -49.79 -52.90
#